data_AF-A0A9W4TT95-F1
#
_entry.id   AF-A0A9W4TT95-F1
#
_cell.length_a   1.000
_cell.length_b   1.000
_cell.length_c   1.000
_cell.angle_alpha   90.00
_cell.angle_beta   90.00
_cell.angle_gamma   90.00
#
_symmetry.space_group_name_H-M   'P 1'
#
loop_
_entity.id
_entity.type
_entity.pdbx_description
1 polymer ?
#
loop_
_entity_poly.entity_id
_entity_poly.type
_entity_poly.pdbx_seq_one_letter_code
_entity_poly.pdbx_strand_id
1 'polypeptide(L)'
;MRFTFKSPLATFLKYKPGKFNFQLEQEIRSKLDSLPSVNKIYTNPDGSTRIPTDSEFKTIADLQNLYYKRNNSEWNFILPGIPKDQLQLFKDNSQDLTNLQFSTKKVGKIIDKIPYKDETTGELKWKIIRETEQAEGWEIPYYYIVLPIFIYVLYIKYTQQAKLREIDGPEWAEKELRLRAMEEYFHGDTGKAKEFLSNQGKSKKEIEDRDALVVARILAGDYDKLNELKKKQGIKLVQYNEDPVFKTN
;
A
#
# COMPACT_ATOMS: atom_id res chain seq x y z
N MET A 1 -16.66 -23.74 -0.58
CA MET A 1 -16.60 -22.42 0.06
C MET A 1 -16.80 -21.35 -1.01
N ARG A 2 -17.88 -20.55 -0.94
CA ARG A 2 -18.10 -19.43 -1.87
C ARG A 2 -17.43 -18.20 -1.29
N PHE A 3 -16.29 -17.79 -1.85
CA PHE A 3 -15.63 -16.54 -1.50
C PHE A 3 -16.48 -15.37 -1.98
N THR A 4 -17.17 -14.70 -1.05
CA THR A 4 -17.85 -13.44 -1.32
C THR A 4 -16.82 -12.32 -1.25
N PHE A 5 -16.24 -11.97 -2.41
CA PHE A 5 -15.37 -10.80 -2.52
C PHE A 5 -16.24 -9.54 -2.41
N LYS A 6 -16.46 -9.04 -1.18
CA LYS A 6 -17.07 -7.73 -0.96
C LYS A 6 -16.06 -6.67 -1.40
N SER A 7 -16.15 -6.25 -2.66
CA SER A 7 -15.33 -5.17 -3.19
C SER A 7 -15.46 -3.92 -2.32
N PRO A 8 -14.37 -3.36 -1.75
CA PRO A 8 -14.43 -2.15 -0.93
C PRO A 8 -14.94 -0.93 -1.73
N LEU A 9 -14.88 -0.98 -3.06
CA LEU A 9 -15.40 0.06 -3.97
C LEU A 9 -16.93 0.18 -3.93
N ALA A 10 -17.65 -0.90 -3.63
CA ALA A 10 -19.11 -0.85 -3.49
C ALA A 10 -19.56 -0.04 -2.28
N THR A 11 -18.69 0.10 -1.27
CA THR A 11 -18.93 0.93 -0.08
C THR A 11 -18.70 2.41 -0.39
N PHE A 12 -17.70 2.74 -1.21
CA PHE A 12 -17.44 4.13 -1.64
C PHE A 12 -18.58 4.72 -2.49
N LEU A 13 -19.21 3.92 -3.38
CA LEU A 13 -20.37 4.36 -4.18
C LEU A 13 -21.67 4.50 -3.38
N LYS A 14 -21.76 3.89 -2.19
CA LYS A 14 -22.90 4.02 -1.27
C LYS A 14 -22.72 5.14 -0.25
N TYR A 15 -21.53 5.75 -0.19
CA TYR A 15 -21.27 6.87 0.69
C TYR A 15 -21.96 8.11 0.13
N LYS A 16 -23.18 8.37 0.60
CA LYS A 16 -23.82 9.67 0.39
C LYS A 16 -23.09 10.66 1.29
N PRO A 17 -22.35 11.65 0.75
CA PRO A 17 -21.79 12.69 1.59
C PRO A 17 -22.95 13.35 2.35
N GLY A 18 -22.79 13.53 3.66
CA GLY A 18 -23.81 14.17 4.49
C GLY A 18 -24.18 15.53 3.89
N LYS A 19 -25.46 15.91 3.93
CA LYS A 19 -25.85 17.24 3.46
C LYS A 19 -25.28 18.30 4.41
N PHE A 20 -24.64 19.32 3.88
CA PHE A 20 -24.20 20.47 4.68
C PHE A 20 -25.43 21.17 5.29
N ASN A 21 -25.40 21.45 6.59
CA ASN A 21 -26.51 22.08 7.31
C ASN A 21 -26.09 23.46 7.83
N PHE A 22 -26.47 24.50 7.09
CA PHE A 22 -26.15 25.88 7.44
C PHE A 22 -26.80 26.36 8.75
N GLN A 23 -28.02 25.91 9.04
CA GLN A 23 -28.71 26.29 10.27
C GLN A 23 -27.97 25.78 11.52
N LEU A 24 -27.38 24.59 11.41
CA LEU A 24 -26.54 24.03 12.46
C LEU A 24 -25.26 24.86 12.66
N GLU A 25 -24.62 25.33 11.59
CA GLU A 25 -23.45 26.23 11.69
C GLU A 25 -23.78 27.58 12.33
N GLN A 26 -24.96 28.13 12.06
CA GLN A 26 -25.43 29.35 12.72
C GLN A 26 -25.68 29.14 14.22
N GLU A 27 -26.28 28.00 14.61
CA GLU A 27 -26.48 27.65 16.02
C GLU A 27 -25.15 27.44 16.75
N ILE A 28 -24.18 26.80 16.09
CA ILE A 28 -22.82 26.68 16.62
C ILE A 28 -22.21 28.06 16.83
N ARG A 29 -22.31 28.95 15.83
CA ARG A 29 -21.71 30.28 15.90
C ARG A 29 -22.30 31.09 17.03
N SER A 30 -23.63 31.10 17.19
CA SER A 30 -24.28 31.85 18.27
C SER A 30 -23.87 31.36 19.66
N LYS A 31 -23.68 30.04 19.84
CA LYS A 31 -23.16 29.46 21.09
C LYS A 31 -21.68 29.76 21.30
N LEU A 32 -20.85 29.74 20.26
CA LEU A 32 -19.44 30.14 20.35
C LEU A 32 -19.30 31.63 20.74
N ASP A 33 -20.09 32.51 20.12
CA ASP A 33 -20.06 33.95 20.41
C ASP A 33 -20.60 34.28 21.81
N SER A 34 -21.40 33.39 22.42
CA SER A 34 -21.84 33.53 23.82
C SER A 34 -20.74 33.24 24.85
N LEU A 35 -19.63 32.62 24.43
CA LEU A 35 -18.51 32.31 25.31
C LEU A 35 -17.55 33.53 25.36
N PRO A 36 -16.95 33.82 26.52
CA PRO A 36 -16.10 35.02 26.67
C PRO A 36 -14.81 34.97 25.84
N SER A 37 -14.22 33.78 25.63
CA SER A 37 -13.09 33.60 24.72
C SER A 37 -12.81 32.12 24.46
N VAL A 38 -13.05 31.66 23.23
CA VAL A 38 -12.86 30.26 22.83
C VAL A 38 -11.41 29.78 23.04
N ASN A 39 -10.44 30.66 22.79
CA ASN A 39 -9.01 30.34 22.86
C ASN A 39 -8.45 30.37 24.29
N LYS A 40 -9.16 31.00 25.23
CA LYS A 40 -8.70 31.22 26.60
C LYS A 40 -9.66 30.67 27.67
N ILE A 41 -10.61 29.82 27.30
CA ILE A 41 -11.61 29.27 28.23
C ILE A 41 -10.97 28.57 29.45
N TYR A 42 -9.83 27.91 29.25
CA TYR A 42 -9.13 27.18 30.31
C TYR A 42 -7.96 27.96 30.93
N THR A 43 -7.83 29.25 30.63
CA THR A 43 -6.71 30.08 31.10
C THR A 43 -7.20 31.43 31.60
N ASN A 44 -6.76 31.81 32.79
CA ASN A 44 -6.98 33.16 33.30
C ASN A 44 -6.15 34.19 32.51
N PRO A 45 -6.46 35.50 32.61
CA PRO A 45 -5.63 36.56 32.04
C PRO A 45 -4.15 36.47 32.44
N ASP A 46 -3.88 35.93 33.64
CA ASP A 46 -2.55 35.76 34.21
C ASP A 46 -1.83 34.48 33.75
N GLY A 47 -2.45 33.68 32.86
CA GLY A 47 -1.88 32.45 32.31
C GLY A 47 -2.04 31.20 33.19
N SER A 48 -2.58 31.32 34.40
CA SER A 48 -2.92 30.16 35.23
C SER A 48 -4.09 29.36 34.67
N THR A 49 -4.16 28.07 34.98
CA THR A 49 -5.30 27.22 34.58
C THR A 49 -6.59 27.71 35.24
N ARG A 50 -7.62 27.93 34.43
CA ARG A 50 -8.98 28.31 34.85
C ARG A 50 -9.91 27.11 34.69
N ILE A 51 -10.79 26.92 35.67
CA ILE A 51 -11.94 26.03 35.56
C ILE A 51 -13.11 26.87 35.04
N PRO A 52 -13.73 26.52 33.90
CA PRO A 52 -14.93 27.20 33.41
C PRO A 52 -16.07 27.12 34.42
N THR A 53 -16.93 28.13 34.42
CA THR A 53 -18.14 28.15 35.25
C THR A 53 -19.16 27.12 34.75
N ASP A 54 -20.10 26.68 35.60
CA ASP A 54 -21.08 25.64 35.23
C ASP A 54 -21.93 26.00 33.99
N SER A 55 -22.22 27.30 33.78
CA SER A 55 -22.92 27.78 32.59
C SER A 55 -22.07 27.69 31.33
N GLU A 56 -20.79 28.09 31.40
CA GLU A 56 -19.82 27.94 30.32
C GLU A 56 -19.58 26.45 30.01
N PHE A 57 -19.54 25.60 31.03
CA PHE A 57 -19.37 24.18 30.87
C PHE A 57 -20.57 23.55 30.15
N LYS A 58 -21.80 23.97 30.50
CA LYS A 58 -23.03 23.52 29.84
C LYS A 58 -23.06 23.89 28.37
N THR A 59 -22.66 25.12 28.01
CA THR A 59 -22.60 25.55 26.61
C THR A 59 -21.52 24.81 25.82
N ILE A 60 -20.36 24.54 26.43
CA ILE A 60 -19.30 23.70 25.84
C ILE A 60 -19.82 22.28 25.57
N ALA A 61 -20.54 21.66 26.52
CA ALA A 61 -21.11 20.33 26.33
C ALA A 61 -22.20 20.31 25.23
N ASP A 62 -23.03 21.34 25.14
CA ASP A 62 -24.01 21.48 24.06
C ASP A 62 -23.33 21.67 22.70
N LEU A 63 -22.24 22.46 22.63
CA LEU A 63 -21.41 22.61 21.44
C LEU A 63 -20.77 21.29 21.00
N GLN A 64 -20.33 20.47 21.96
CA GLN A 64 -19.79 19.14 21.67
C GLN A 64 -20.84 18.24 21.00
N ASN A 65 -22.08 18.26 21.48
CA ASN A 65 -23.18 17.50 20.86
C ASN A 65 -23.48 18.00 19.44
N LEU A 66 -23.47 19.31 19.21
CA LEU A 66 -23.65 19.89 17.87
C LEU A 66 -22.49 19.53 16.93
N TYR A 67 -21.26 19.54 17.44
CA TYR A 67 -20.06 19.14 16.70
C TYR A 67 -20.17 17.71 16.17
N TYR A 68 -20.71 16.77 16.95
CA TYR A 68 -20.92 15.39 16.50
C TYR A 68 -22.04 15.23 15.46
N LYS A 69 -23.02 16.13 15.44
CA LYS A 69 -24.07 16.17 14.41
C LYS A 69 -23.61 16.83 13.10
N ARG A 70 -22.46 17.49 13.12
CA ARG A 70 -21.88 18.21 11.99
C ARG A 70 -21.36 17.26 10.93
N ASN A 71 -21.55 17.62 9.66
CA ASN A 71 -20.86 16.93 8.56
C ASN A 71 -19.44 17.48 8.41
N ASN A 72 -18.45 16.73 8.90
CA ASN A 72 -17.02 17.05 8.81
C ASN A 72 -16.34 16.57 7.52
N SER A 73 -17.11 16.28 6.48
CA SER A 73 -16.55 15.78 5.22
C SER A 73 -15.75 16.87 4.50
N GLU A 74 -14.47 16.61 4.23
CA GLU A 74 -13.59 17.47 3.42
C GLU A 74 -14.14 17.67 2.00
N TRP A 75 -15.00 16.77 1.54
CA TRP A 75 -15.69 16.87 0.25
C TRP A 75 -16.61 18.08 0.15
N ASN A 76 -17.05 18.66 1.27
CA ASN A 76 -17.84 19.89 1.26
C ASN A 76 -17.07 21.08 0.67
N PHE A 77 -15.73 21.07 0.73
CA PHE A 77 -14.87 22.11 0.15
C PHE A 77 -14.65 21.96 -1.36
N ILE A 78 -14.82 20.75 -1.87
CA ILE A 78 -14.45 20.38 -3.24
C ILE A 78 -15.70 20.30 -4.14
N LEU A 79 -16.83 19.85 -3.59
CA LEU A 79 -18.06 19.68 -4.36
C LEU A 79 -18.74 21.03 -4.63
N PRO A 80 -19.08 21.34 -5.91
CA PRO A 80 -19.82 22.55 -6.24
C PRO A 80 -21.26 22.43 -5.69
N GLY A 81 -21.67 23.36 -4.84
CA GLY A 81 -23.02 23.36 -4.29
C GLY A 81 -23.22 24.18 -3.01
N ILE A 82 -22.13 24.53 -2.31
CA ILE A 82 -22.18 25.34 -1.08
C ILE A 82 -21.66 26.76 -1.39
N PRO A 83 -22.42 27.83 -1.05
CA PRO A 83 -21.94 29.21 -1.18
C PRO A 83 -20.67 29.46 -0.35
N LYS A 84 -19.78 30.31 -0.86
CA LYS A 84 -18.49 30.63 -0.21
C LYS A 84 -18.65 31.15 1.22
N ASP A 85 -19.67 31.97 1.47
CA ASP A 85 -19.91 32.56 2.80
C ASP A 85 -20.27 31.49 3.85
N GLN A 86 -21.05 30.48 3.45
CA GLN A 86 -21.41 29.37 4.34
C GLN A 86 -20.20 28.49 4.65
N LEU A 87 -19.33 28.32 3.66
CA LEU A 87 -18.10 27.56 3.78
C LEU A 87 -17.07 28.29 4.66
N GLN A 88 -17.01 29.61 4.56
CA GLN A 88 -16.18 30.43 5.44
C GLN A 88 -16.66 30.35 6.89
N LEU A 89 -17.97 30.45 7.13
CA LEU A 89 -18.55 30.23 8.46
C LEU A 89 -18.18 28.87 9.04
N PHE A 90 -18.28 27.81 8.24
CA PHE A 90 -17.86 26.46 8.65
C PHE A 90 -16.38 26.39 9.00
N LYS A 91 -15.51 27.06 8.23
CA LYS A 91 -14.06 27.10 8.48
C LYS A 91 -13.75 27.83 9.79
N ASP A 92 -14.35 28.99 10.01
CA ASP A 92 -14.13 29.81 11.20
C ASP A 92 -14.64 29.07 12.45
N ASN A 93 -15.85 28.49 12.38
CA ASN A 93 -16.38 27.63 13.43
C ASN A 93 -15.48 26.42 13.69
N SER A 94 -14.94 25.78 12.63
CA SER A 94 -14.03 24.63 12.80
C SER A 94 -12.79 25.00 13.60
N GLN A 95 -12.19 26.15 13.30
CA GLN A 95 -11.02 26.65 14.01
C GLN A 95 -11.33 26.90 15.49
N ASP A 96 -12.44 27.59 15.77
CA ASP A 96 -12.87 27.88 17.14
C ASP A 96 -13.17 26.58 17.92
N LEU A 97 -13.89 25.62 17.32
CA LEU A 97 -14.20 24.34 17.96
C LEU A 97 -12.93 23.49 18.20
N THR A 98 -11.89 23.59 17.37
CA THR A 98 -10.61 22.91 17.64
C THR A 98 -9.90 23.45 18.87
N ASN A 99 -10.03 24.76 19.15
CA ASN A 99 -9.42 25.40 20.31
C ASN A 99 -10.08 24.99 21.63
N LEU A 100 -11.36 24.61 21.59
CA LEU A 100 -12.08 24.03 22.73
C LEU A 100 -11.57 22.64 23.11
N GLN A 101 -10.71 22.03 22.29
CA GLN A 101 -10.16 20.70 22.52
C GLN A 101 -11.26 19.70 22.89
N PHE A 102 -12.41 19.77 22.20
CA PHE A 102 -13.39 18.71 22.31
C PHE A 102 -12.65 17.41 22.14
N SER A 103 -12.99 16.43 22.97
CA SER A 103 -12.52 15.07 22.83
C SER A 103 -13.09 14.49 21.53
N THR A 104 -12.65 15.00 20.39
CA THR A 104 -12.74 14.25 19.17
C THR A 104 -12.01 12.95 19.48
N LYS A 105 -12.57 11.82 19.06
CA LYS A 105 -11.94 10.50 19.18
C LYS A 105 -10.45 10.44 18.72
N LYS A 106 -9.92 11.52 18.16
CA LYS A 106 -8.62 11.69 17.50
C LYS A 106 -7.54 12.37 18.34
N VAL A 107 -7.85 12.95 19.51
CA VAL A 107 -6.83 13.68 20.29
C VAL A 107 -6.51 12.89 21.55
N GLY A 108 -5.32 12.27 21.57
CA GLY A 108 -4.73 11.49 22.67
C GLY A 108 -4.42 12.28 23.94
N LYS A 109 -5.26 13.28 24.27
CA LYS A 109 -5.31 13.88 25.59
C LYS A 109 -6.24 13.00 26.39
N ILE A 110 -5.69 12.29 27.37
CA ILE A 110 -6.45 11.47 28.33
C ILE A 110 -7.39 12.41 29.09
N ILE A 111 -8.58 12.62 28.56
CA ILE A 111 -9.70 13.25 29.27
C ILE A 111 -10.46 12.07 29.87
N ASP A 112 -10.23 11.82 31.16
CA ASP A 112 -10.80 10.68 31.90
C ASP A 112 -12.33 10.62 31.78
N LYS A 113 -13.00 11.76 31.56
CA LYS A 113 -14.47 11.87 31.49
C LYS A 113 -14.91 12.90 30.46
N ILE A 114 -15.79 12.48 29.55
CA ILE A 114 -16.42 13.38 28.59
C ILE A 114 -17.87 13.61 29.03
N PRO A 115 -18.35 14.87 29.10
CA PRO A 115 -19.76 15.14 29.36
C PRO A 115 -20.58 14.74 28.14
N TYR A 116 -21.65 13.97 28.34
CA TYR A 116 -22.65 13.69 27.31
C TYR A 116 -24.04 13.95 27.85
N LYS A 117 -24.94 14.41 26.98
CA LYS A 117 -26.35 14.58 27.31
C LYS A 117 -27.05 13.26 27.05
N ASP A 118 -27.67 12.70 28.07
CA ASP A 118 -28.45 11.48 27.95
C ASP A 118 -29.72 11.79 27.12
N GLU A 119 -29.92 11.09 26.00
CA GLU A 119 -31.01 11.36 25.05
C GLU A 119 -32.39 11.13 25.66
N THR A 120 -32.47 10.32 26.73
CA THR A 120 -33.72 9.95 27.39
C THR A 120 -34.11 10.89 28.53
N THR A 121 -33.13 11.41 29.27
CA THR A 121 -33.36 12.20 30.49
C THR A 121 -32.97 13.67 30.33
N GLY A 122 -32.18 14.01 29.30
CA GLY A 122 -31.69 15.36 29.08
C GLY A 122 -30.62 15.82 30.09
N GLU A 123 -30.24 14.97 31.03
CA GLU A 123 -29.24 15.23 32.07
C GLU A 123 -27.82 15.06 31.54
N LEU A 124 -26.91 15.87 32.08
CA LEU A 124 -25.47 15.83 31.79
C LEU A 124 -24.82 14.72 32.62
N LYS A 125 -24.36 13.65 31.95
CA LYS A 125 -23.66 12.52 32.59
C LYS A 125 -22.24 12.41 32.05
N TRP A 126 -21.35 11.87 32.89
CA TRP A 126 -19.95 11.67 32.54
C TRP A 126 -19.74 10.25 31.99
N LYS A 127 -19.15 10.12 30.80
CA LYS A 127 -18.76 8.82 30.24
C LYS A 127 -17.25 8.70 30.20
N ILE A 128 -16.75 7.60 30.74
CA ILE A 128 -15.35 7.19 30.60
C ILE A 128 -15.24 6.50 29.24
N ILE A 129 -14.56 7.13 28.29
CA ILE A 129 -14.25 6.54 26.99
C ILE A 129 -12.77 6.17 27.02
N ARG A 130 -12.47 4.89 27.16
CA ARG A 130 -11.12 4.38 26.96
C ARG A 130 -10.88 4.24 25.47
N GLU A 131 -9.72 4.71 25.00
CA GLU A 131 -9.29 4.55 23.62
C GLU A 131 -9.27 3.07 23.26
N THR A 132 -10.18 2.64 22.39
CA THR A 132 -9.91 1.47 21.54
C THR A 132 -8.79 1.88 20.59
N GLU A 133 -7.77 1.03 20.42
CA GLU A 133 -6.69 1.18 19.43
C GLU A 133 -7.27 1.65 18.09
N GLN A 134 -7.18 2.96 17.81
CA GLN A 134 -7.69 3.53 16.58
C GLN A 134 -6.53 3.62 15.60
N ALA A 135 -6.71 2.97 14.46
CA ALA A 135 -5.80 3.00 13.33
C ALA A 135 -5.33 4.44 13.07
N GLU A 136 -4.02 4.65 13.09
CA GLU A 136 -3.34 5.96 13.06
C GLU A 136 -3.48 6.70 11.70
N GLY A 137 -4.47 6.33 10.89
CA GLY A 137 -4.80 6.95 9.60
C GLY A 137 -3.83 6.60 8.48
N TRP A 138 -2.55 6.37 8.78
CA TRP A 138 -1.53 5.91 7.82
C TRP A 138 -1.71 4.44 7.42
N GLU A 139 -2.37 3.64 8.26
CA GLU A 139 -2.58 2.22 8.02
C GLU A 139 -3.37 1.97 6.73
N ILE A 140 -4.41 2.77 6.46
CA ILE A 140 -5.25 2.61 5.27
C ILE A 140 -4.44 2.79 3.98
N PRO A 141 -3.74 3.92 3.73
CA PRO A 141 -2.93 4.05 2.52
C PRO A 141 -1.80 3.02 2.48
N TYR A 142 -1.23 2.64 3.62
CA TYR A 142 -0.16 1.64 3.65
C TYR A 142 -0.64 0.25 3.22
N TYR A 143 -1.72 -0.26 3.83
CA TYR A 143 -2.23 -1.60 3.54
C TYR A 143 -2.89 -1.73 2.17
N TYR A 144 -3.52 -0.66 1.65
CA TYR A 144 -4.27 -0.72 0.41
C TYR A 144 -3.55 -0.16 -0.82
N ILE A 145 -2.48 0.62 -0.64
CA ILE A 145 -1.70 1.20 -1.74
C ILE A 145 -0.27 0.68 -1.71
N VAL A 146 0.44 0.95 -0.61
CA VAL A 146 1.88 0.66 -0.53
C VAL A 146 2.15 -0.83 -0.59
N LEU A 147 1.48 -1.62 0.26
CA LEU A 147 1.73 -3.05 0.38
C LEU A 147 1.40 -3.84 -0.91
N PRO A 148 0.27 -3.59 -1.61
CA PRO A 148 0.01 -4.20 -2.91
C PRO A 148 1.05 -3.85 -3.98
N ILE A 149 1.55 -2.61 -4.01
CA ILE A 149 2.61 -2.20 -4.95
C ILE A 149 3.90 -2.98 -4.68
N PHE A 150 4.30 -3.11 -3.41
CA PHE A 150 5.48 -3.91 -3.06
C PHE A 150 5.32 -5.38 -3.45
N ILE A 151 4.17 -5.99 -3.18
CA ILE A 151 3.88 -7.37 -3.59
C ILE A 151 3.96 -7.51 -5.12
N TYR A 152 3.41 -6.55 -5.86
CA TYR A 152 3.45 -6.56 -7.32
C TYR A 152 4.88 -6.45 -7.87
N VAL A 153 5.70 -5.56 -7.30
CA VAL A 153 7.11 -5.43 -7.68
C VAL A 153 7.89 -6.71 -7.40
N LEU A 154 7.67 -7.33 -6.24
CA LEU A 154 8.28 -8.62 -5.90
C LEU A 154 7.85 -9.72 -6.87
N TYR A 155 6.57 -9.77 -7.23
CA TYR A 155 6.04 -10.71 -8.22
C TYR A 155 6.68 -10.53 -9.60
N ILE A 156 6.83 -9.28 -10.08
CA ILE A 156 7.52 -9.00 -11.35
C ILE A 156 8.98 -9.47 -11.28
N LYS A 157 9.71 -9.11 -10.23
CA LYS A 157 11.11 -9.55 -10.09
C LYS A 157 11.23 -11.06 -10.08
N TYR A 158 10.36 -11.75 -9.34
CA TYR A 158 10.35 -13.21 -9.29
C TYR A 158 10.09 -13.83 -10.66
N THR A 159 9.05 -13.37 -11.38
CA THR A 159 8.72 -13.90 -12.71
C THR A 159 9.79 -13.59 -13.76
N GLN A 160 10.43 -12.42 -13.69
CA GLN A 160 11.57 -12.10 -14.55
C GLN A 160 12.78 -12.98 -14.25
N GLN A 161 13.11 -13.20 -12.98
CA GLN A 161 14.21 -14.11 -12.60
C GLN A 161 13.92 -15.56 -13.01
N ALA A 162 12.68 -16.03 -12.87
CA ALA A 162 12.29 -17.36 -13.34
C ALA A 162 12.47 -17.49 -14.86
N LYS A 163 12.00 -16.50 -15.64
CA LYS A 163 12.21 -16.48 -17.10
C LYS A 163 13.68 -16.44 -17.48
N LEU A 164 14.49 -15.63 -16.78
CA LEU A 164 15.94 -15.57 -17.01
C LEU A 164 16.61 -16.92 -16.69
N ARG A 165 16.16 -17.63 -15.65
CA ARG A 165 16.67 -18.98 -15.34
C ARG A 165 16.34 -20.00 -16.44
N GLU A 166 15.16 -19.89 -17.03
CA GLU A 166 14.72 -20.77 -18.12
C GLU A 166 15.43 -20.49 -19.46
N ILE A 167 15.83 -19.25 -19.72
CA ILE A 167 16.41 -18.82 -21.01
C ILE A 167 17.94 -18.82 -20.98
N ASP A 168 18.55 -18.27 -19.93
CA ASP A 168 20.00 -18.03 -19.84
C ASP A 168 20.62 -18.60 -18.55
N GLY A 169 19.83 -19.32 -17.76
CA GLY A 169 20.24 -19.81 -16.45
C GLY A 169 20.84 -21.21 -16.44
N PRO A 170 21.19 -21.72 -15.24
CA PRO A 170 21.70 -23.07 -15.06
C PRO A 170 20.72 -24.15 -15.56
N GLU A 171 19.40 -23.91 -15.45
CA GLU A 171 18.38 -24.83 -15.95
C GLU A 171 18.36 -24.91 -17.48
N TRP A 172 18.60 -23.79 -18.17
CA TRP A 172 18.79 -23.80 -19.62
C TRP A 172 20.05 -24.57 -20.01
N ALA A 173 21.17 -24.28 -19.35
CA ALA A 173 22.45 -24.94 -19.62
C ALA A 173 22.36 -26.46 -19.38
N GLU A 174 21.63 -26.89 -18.34
CA GLU A 174 21.35 -28.29 -18.07
C GLU A 174 20.51 -28.92 -19.19
N LYS A 175 19.42 -28.27 -19.62
CA LYS A 175 18.57 -28.76 -20.74
C LYS A 175 19.36 -28.89 -22.03
N GLU A 176 20.18 -27.88 -22.34
CA GLU A 176 21.02 -27.86 -23.54
C GLU A 176 22.10 -28.93 -23.50
N LEU A 177 22.76 -29.13 -22.34
CA LEU A 177 23.76 -30.19 -22.17
C LEU A 177 23.15 -31.58 -22.34
N ARG A 178 21.97 -31.82 -21.75
CA ARG A 178 21.23 -33.08 -21.90
C ARG A 178 20.84 -33.33 -23.36
N LEU A 179 20.38 -32.28 -24.05
CA LEU A 179 20.00 -32.35 -25.46
C LEU A 179 21.21 -32.70 -26.34
N ARG A 180 22.35 -32.02 -26.17
CA ARG A 180 23.58 -32.32 -26.93
C ARG A 180 24.12 -33.72 -26.69
N ALA A 181 24.13 -34.17 -25.43
CA ALA A 181 24.56 -35.52 -25.09
C ALA A 181 23.71 -36.60 -25.78
N MET A 182 22.39 -36.36 -25.89
CA MET A 182 21.49 -37.27 -26.58
C MET A 182 21.55 -37.13 -28.11
N GLU A 183 21.74 -35.93 -28.65
CA GLU A 183 21.94 -35.73 -30.09
C GLU A 183 23.16 -36.51 -30.60
N GLU A 184 24.27 -36.48 -29.87
CA GLU A 184 25.46 -37.25 -30.23
C GLU A 184 25.22 -38.77 -30.13
N TYR A 185 24.48 -39.20 -29.11
CA TYR A 185 24.08 -40.61 -28.95
C TYR A 185 23.18 -41.10 -30.10
N PHE A 186 22.28 -40.26 -30.60
CA PHE A 186 21.41 -40.57 -31.74
C PHE A 186 22.02 -40.16 -33.10
N HIS A 187 23.35 -40.00 -33.18
CA HIS A 187 24.09 -39.69 -34.42
C HIS A 187 23.59 -38.42 -35.15
N GLY A 188 23.21 -37.39 -34.41
CA GLY A 188 22.79 -36.09 -34.93
C GLY A 188 21.28 -35.94 -35.19
N ASP A 189 20.46 -36.93 -34.82
CA ASP A 189 19.00 -36.84 -34.96
C ASP A 189 18.35 -36.08 -33.79
N THR A 190 18.18 -34.77 -33.98
CA THR A 190 17.63 -33.85 -32.97
C THR A 190 16.15 -34.12 -32.64
N GLY A 191 15.41 -34.77 -33.54
CA GLY A 191 14.01 -35.13 -33.33
C GLY A 191 13.88 -36.27 -32.33
N LYS A 192 14.65 -37.34 -32.53
CA LYS A 192 14.67 -38.51 -31.62
C LYS A 192 15.22 -38.18 -30.25
N ALA A 193 16.21 -37.29 -30.16
CA ALA A 193 16.73 -36.81 -28.88
C ALA A 193 15.66 -36.09 -28.05
N LYS A 194 14.85 -35.22 -28.69
CA LYS A 194 13.76 -34.49 -28.02
C LYS A 194 12.61 -35.41 -27.61
N GLU A 195 12.24 -36.37 -28.44
CA GLU A 195 11.22 -37.38 -28.12
C GLU A 195 11.67 -38.29 -26.96
N PHE A 196 12.95 -38.68 -26.94
CA PHE A 196 13.52 -39.48 -25.85
C PHE A 196 13.61 -38.70 -24.53
N LEU A 197 13.86 -37.40 -24.57
CA LEU A 197 13.88 -36.54 -23.38
C LEU A 197 12.47 -36.13 -22.90
N SER A 198 11.41 -36.36 -23.68
CA SER A 198 10.04 -36.11 -23.26
C SER A 198 9.59 -37.05 -22.13
N ASN A 199 8.84 -36.50 -21.17
CA ASN A 199 8.25 -37.24 -20.05
C ASN A 199 6.86 -37.81 -20.37
N GLN A 200 6.33 -37.59 -21.58
CA GLN A 200 4.99 -38.04 -21.94
C GLN A 200 4.92 -39.57 -21.97
N GLY A 201 4.05 -40.14 -21.13
CA GLY A 201 3.74 -41.58 -21.11
C GLY A 201 4.75 -42.48 -20.39
N LYS A 202 5.79 -41.93 -19.74
CA LYS A 202 6.84 -42.71 -19.07
C LYS A 202 6.58 -42.90 -17.58
N SER A 203 6.86 -44.09 -17.08
CA SER A 203 6.84 -44.41 -15.66
C SER A 203 8.04 -43.80 -14.92
N LYS A 204 7.96 -43.70 -13.60
CA LYS A 204 9.02 -43.10 -12.77
C LYS A 204 10.37 -43.82 -12.90
N LYS A 205 10.36 -45.15 -13.06
CA LYS A 205 11.57 -45.95 -13.26
C LYS A 205 12.23 -45.68 -14.61
N GLU A 206 11.43 -45.54 -15.67
CA GLU A 206 11.94 -45.23 -17.01
C GLU A 206 12.54 -43.81 -17.11
N ILE A 207 12.06 -42.88 -16.27
CA ILE A 207 12.65 -41.54 -16.14
C ILE A 207 14.01 -41.62 -15.44
N GLU A 208 14.12 -42.41 -14.36
CA GLU A 208 15.37 -42.60 -13.62
C GLU A 208 16.45 -43.29 -14.48
N ASP A 209 16.08 -44.34 -15.21
CA ASP A 209 17.01 -45.05 -16.12
C ASP A 209 17.48 -44.16 -17.27
N ARG A 210 16.59 -43.33 -17.82
CA ARG A 210 16.95 -42.31 -18.81
C ARG A 210 17.95 -41.31 -18.24
N ASP A 211 17.67 -40.76 -17.07
CA ASP A 211 18.52 -39.74 -16.45
C ASP A 211 19.90 -40.31 -16.11
N ALA A 212 19.97 -41.57 -15.67
CA ALA A 212 21.23 -42.28 -15.47
C ALA A 212 22.02 -42.45 -16.79
N LEU A 213 21.34 -42.80 -17.89
CA LEU A 213 21.96 -42.90 -19.21
C LEU A 213 22.49 -41.54 -19.71
N VAL A 214 21.72 -40.46 -19.51
CA VAL A 214 22.13 -39.11 -19.87
C VAL A 214 23.35 -38.66 -19.07
N VAL A 215 23.36 -38.90 -17.75
CA VAL A 215 24.52 -38.58 -16.89
C VAL A 215 25.74 -39.39 -17.27
N ALA A 216 25.60 -40.71 -17.52
CA ALA A 216 26.70 -41.55 -17.95
C ALA A 216 27.32 -41.08 -19.27
N ARG A 217 26.50 -40.54 -20.19
CA ARG A 217 26.99 -39.95 -21.44
C ARG A 217 27.71 -38.64 -21.22
N ILE A 218 27.12 -37.72 -20.46
CA ILE A 218 27.76 -36.44 -20.09
C ILE A 218 29.13 -36.68 -19.44
N LEU A 219 29.28 -37.70 -18.60
CA LEU A 219 30.56 -38.04 -17.98
C LEU A 219 31.57 -38.70 -18.95
N ALA A 220 31.09 -39.34 -20.02
CA ALA A 220 31.93 -40.04 -20.98
C ALA A 220 32.40 -39.16 -22.15
N GLY A 221 31.86 -37.95 -22.31
CA GLY A 221 32.14 -37.09 -23.46
C GLY A 221 32.33 -35.62 -23.09
N ASP A 222 33.08 -34.91 -23.94
CA ASP A 222 33.32 -33.47 -23.82
C ASP A 222 32.35 -32.68 -24.72
N TYR A 223 31.15 -32.41 -24.21
CA TYR A 223 30.09 -31.70 -24.95
C TYR A 223 30.20 -30.17 -24.91
N ASP A 224 31.24 -29.66 -24.25
CA ASP A 224 31.49 -28.24 -24.13
C ASP A 224 32.30 -27.71 -25.33
N LYS A 225 31.76 -26.69 -26.01
CA LYS A 225 32.37 -26.07 -27.19
C LYS A 225 33.33 -24.92 -26.86
N LEU A 226 33.72 -24.75 -25.59
CA LEU A 226 34.69 -23.73 -25.17
C LEU A 226 36.00 -23.78 -25.96
N ASN A 227 36.49 -24.96 -26.34
CA ASN A 227 37.73 -25.11 -27.11
C ASN A 227 37.59 -24.62 -28.57
N GLU A 228 36.40 -24.72 -29.18
CA GLU A 228 36.12 -24.17 -30.52
C GLU A 228 36.03 -22.64 -30.49
N LEU A 229 35.48 -22.09 -29.40
CA LEU A 229 35.38 -20.65 -29.19
C LEU A 229 36.76 -20.01 -28.95
N LYS A 230 37.65 -20.68 -28.20
CA LYS A 230 39.05 -20.23 -28.01
C LYS A 230 39.83 -20.16 -29.33
N LYS A 231 39.62 -21.10 -30.26
CA LYS A 231 40.23 -21.06 -31.60
C LYS A 231 39.79 -19.84 -32.41
N LYS A 232 38.51 -19.45 -32.33
CA LYS A 232 37.99 -18.23 -32.98
C LYS A 232 38.50 -16.93 -32.33
N GLN A 233 38.74 -16.93 -31.02
CA GLN A 233 39.38 -15.80 -30.32
C GLN A 233 40.84 -15.60 -30.74
N GLY A 234 41.62 -16.68 -30.88
CA GLY A 234 43.00 -16.62 -31.36
C GLY A 234 43.15 -16.05 -32.78
N ILE A 235 42.14 -16.24 -33.64
CA ILE A 235 42.13 -15.72 -35.02
C ILE A 235 41.74 -14.24 -35.07
N LYS A 236 40.85 -13.77 -34.17
CA LYS A 236 40.41 -12.37 -34.13
C LYS A 236 41.43 -11.40 -33.52
N LEU A 237 42.36 -11.89 -32.70
CA LEU A 237 43.41 -11.05 -32.11
C LEU A 237 44.54 -10.69 -33.10
N VAL A 238 44.61 -11.33 -34.28
CA VAL A 238 45.65 -11.08 -35.30
C VAL A 238 45.21 -10.07 -36.37
N GLN A 239 43.97 -9.57 -36.35
CA GLN A 239 43.45 -8.62 -37.34
C GLN A 239 43.01 -7.28 -36.72
N TYR A 240 43.85 -6.70 -35.88
CA TYR A 240 43.79 -5.26 -35.61
C TYR A 240 45.13 -4.65 -36.06
N ASN A 241 45.29 -4.56 -37.39
CA ASN A 241 46.32 -3.72 -37.98
C ASN A 241 46.00 -2.27 -37.59
N GLU A 242 46.97 -1.67 -36.93
CA GLU A 242 47.09 -0.29 -36.47
C GLU A 242 46.41 0.75 -37.39
N ASP A 243 45.50 1.53 -36.83
CA ASP A 243 44.92 2.72 -37.46
C ASP A 243 46.01 3.77 -37.76
N PRO A 244 46.10 4.36 -38.97
CA PRO A 244 47.13 5.35 -39.29
C PRO A 244 46.75 6.80 -38.91
N VAL A 245 45.77 7.02 -38.03
CA VAL A 245 45.23 8.38 -37.77
C VAL A 245 45.98 9.12 -36.63
N PHE A 246 46.87 8.45 -35.90
CA PHE A 246 47.74 9.11 -34.92
C PHE A 246 49.21 9.12 -35.36
N LYS A 247 49.53 9.96 -36.34
CA LYS A 247 50.87 10.52 -36.50
C LYS A 247 50.79 12.04 -36.37
N THR A 248 51.22 12.52 -35.22
CA THR A 248 51.56 13.93 -34.97
C THR A 248 52.84 14.29 -35.73
N ASN A 249 52.72 15.18 -36.71
CA ASN A 249 53.56 16.37 -36.92
C ASN A 249 52.96 17.22 -38.04
#